data_AF-A0A9D5UMC8-F1
#
_entry.id   AF-A0A9D5UMC8-F1
#
_cell.length_a   1.000
_cell.length_b   1.000
_cell.length_c   1.000
_cell.angle_alpha   90.00
_cell.angle_beta   90.00
_cell.angle_gamma   90.00
#
_symmetry.space_group_name_H-M   'P 1'
#
loop_
_entity.id
_entity.type
_entity.pdbx_description
1 polymer ?
#
loop_
_entity_poly.entity_id
_entity_poly.type
_entity_poly.pdbx_seq_one_letter_code
_entity_poly.pdbx_strand_id
1 'polypeptide(L)'
;MMISAGGTGGHIMPALSVANELRDKFNWDICWLGGDGMEVNISANANIPFYGINIRALRGKGIIRKILYPIILSRAVIQSLIILLKIKPNLIFTTGGYIGVPTAVAAYILGKPIFLQEQNTAFGWAGKLISLLAKRIYMGFNNTNETHKSDKILVCGNPSPIENILKAANSPLKVQERYRDRQGPIRIFVVGGSQGAVIFNQVVPETLAKMPDAFTIWHQAGVGKKEATTALYEKYAIQNVKVDEFIDSVADAY
;
A
#
# COMPACT_ATOMS: atom_id res chain seq x y z
N MET A 1 -5.38 -16.46 -11.30
CA MET A 1 -5.69 -15.90 -9.95
C MET A 1 -6.37 -14.55 -10.11
N MET A 2 -7.30 -14.21 -9.21
CA MET A 2 -7.86 -12.86 -9.14
C MET A 2 -7.35 -12.13 -7.88
N ILE A 3 -6.84 -10.93 -8.08
CA ILE A 3 -6.39 -10.03 -7.02
C ILE A 3 -7.51 -9.06 -6.70
N SER A 4 -7.76 -8.83 -5.41
CA SER A 4 -8.73 -7.85 -4.92
C SER A 4 -8.07 -6.88 -3.95
N ALA A 5 -7.82 -5.67 -4.43
CA ALA A 5 -7.14 -4.61 -3.68
C ALA A 5 -7.52 -3.24 -4.25
N GLY A 6 -7.62 -2.24 -3.37
CA GLY A 6 -7.86 -0.86 -3.77
C GLY A 6 -7.93 0.11 -2.60
N GLY A 7 -8.14 1.38 -2.92
CA GLY A 7 -8.10 2.47 -1.95
C GLY A 7 -6.72 3.13 -1.87
N THR A 8 -5.88 2.71 -0.94
CA THR A 8 -4.57 3.35 -0.69
C THR A 8 -3.41 2.50 -1.23
N GLY A 9 -2.26 3.15 -1.46
CA GLY A 9 -1.04 2.46 -1.89
C GLY A 9 -0.59 1.33 -0.94
N GLY A 10 -0.91 1.43 0.36
CA GLY A 10 -0.58 0.39 1.35
C GLY A 10 -1.27 -0.95 1.10
N HIS A 11 -2.44 -0.97 0.43
CA HIS A 11 -3.10 -2.22 0.03
C HIS A 11 -2.73 -2.63 -1.41
N ILE A 12 -2.58 -1.64 -2.30
CA ILE A 12 -2.39 -1.89 -3.73
C ILE A 12 -0.96 -2.34 -4.04
N MET A 13 0.04 -1.73 -3.45
CA MET A 13 1.45 -2.03 -3.75
C MET A 13 1.87 -3.44 -3.32
N PRO A 14 1.50 -3.95 -2.13
CA PRO A 14 1.79 -5.34 -1.78
C PRO A 14 1.06 -6.33 -2.71
N ALA A 15 -0.19 -6.02 -3.09
CA ALA A 15 -0.94 -6.86 -4.02
C ALA A 15 -0.25 -6.92 -5.40
N LEU A 16 0.19 -5.77 -5.92
CA LEU A 16 0.94 -5.69 -7.17
C LEU A 16 2.28 -6.43 -7.09
N SER A 17 2.98 -6.34 -5.97
CA SER A 17 4.26 -7.04 -5.77
C SER A 17 4.08 -8.55 -5.87
N VAL A 18 3.03 -9.09 -5.22
CA VAL A 18 2.67 -10.51 -5.34
C VAL A 18 2.22 -10.86 -6.76
N ALA A 19 1.45 -9.99 -7.41
CA ALA A 19 1.00 -10.17 -8.79
C ALA A 19 2.17 -10.36 -9.76
N ASN A 20 3.13 -9.42 -9.71
CA ASN A 20 4.29 -9.41 -10.60
C ASN A 20 5.18 -10.61 -10.33
N GLU A 21 5.47 -10.93 -9.07
CA GLU A 21 6.29 -12.09 -8.73
C GLU A 21 5.69 -13.41 -9.26
N LEU A 22 4.38 -13.60 -9.09
CA LEU A 22 3.68 -14.81 -9.56
C LEU A 22 3.56 -14.86 -11.09
N ARG A 23 3.34 -13.72 -11.74
CA ARG A 23 3.32 -13.66 -13.20
C ARG A 23 4.71 -13.89 -13.78
N ASP A 24 5.72 -13.17 -13.30
CA ASP A 24 7.02 -13.09 -13.95
C ASP A 24 7.88 -14.32 -13.66
N LYS A 25 7.77 -14.94 -12.46
CA LYS A 25 8.55 -16.14 -12.11
C LYS A 25 7.80 -17.46 -12.32
N PHE A 26 6.48 -17.44 -12.20
CA PHE A 26 5.68 -18.67 -12.22
C PHE A 26 4.66 -18.71 -13.36
N ASN A 27 4.61 -17.68 -14.22
CA ASN A 27 3.71 -17.58 -15.37
C ASN A 27 2.23 -17.76 -15.02
N TRP A 28 1.81 -17.16 -13.90
CA TRP A 28 0.40 -17.17 -13.50
C TRP A 28 -0.42 -16.17 -14.30
N ASP A 29 -1.61 -16.59 -14.72
CA ASP A 29 -2.63 -15.68 -15.26
C ASP A 29 -3.23 -14.84 -14.12
N ILE A 30 -2.98 -13.53 -14.14
CA ILE A 30 -3.46 -12.61 -13.11
C ILE A 30 -4.53 -11.69 -13.70
N CYS A 31 -5.60 -11.46 -12.93
CA CYS A 31 -6.54 -10.38 -13.17
C CYS A 31 -6.81 -9.62 -11.87
N TRP A 32 -7.30 -8.39 -11.99
CA TRP A 32 -7.52 -7.48 -10.89
C TRP A 32 -9.01 -7.14 -10.76
N LEU A 33 -9.53 -7.17 -9.54
CA LEU A 33 -10.85 -6.67 -9.17
C LEU A 33 -10.68 -5.47 -8.23
N GLY A 34 -11.22 -4.33 -8.64
CA GLY A 34 -11.00 -3.05 -7.96
C GLY A 34 -12.23 -2.14 -7.96
N GLY A 35 -12.10 -0.98 -7.31
CA GLY A 35 -13.08 0.10 -7.37
C GLY A 35 -12.76 1.09 -8.49
N ASP A 36 -12.94 2.38 -8.21
CA ASP A 36 -12.63 3.47 -9.13
C ASP A 36 -11.45 4.34 -8.65
N GLY A 37 -10.58 3.77 -7.81
CA GLY A 37 -9.40 4.44 -7.26
C GLY A 37 -8.14 4.28 -8.11
N MET A 38 -6.98 4.51 -7.47
CA MET A 38 -5.67 4.44 -8.13
C MET A 38 -5.33 3.04 -8.66
N GLU A 39 -6.01 2.00 -8.17
CA GLU A 39 -5.88 0.62 -8.66
C GLU A 39 -6.17 0.47 -10.17
N VAL A 40 -7.00 1.36 -10.75
CA VAL A 40 -7.31 1.35 -12.20
C VAL A 40 -6.04 1.63 -13.00
N ASN A 41 -5.34 2.72 -12.69
CA ASN A 41 -4.12 3.09 -13.40
C ASN A 41 -2.98 2.11 -13.12
N ILE A 42 -2.89 1.60 -11.89
CA ILE A 42 -1.84 0.65 -11.51
C ILE A 42 -1.99 -0.67 -12.27
N SER A 43 -3.21 -1.22 -12.36
CA SER A 43 -3.45 -2.44 -13.12
C SER A 43 -3.21 -2.23 -14.62
N ALA A 44 -3.63 -1.10 -15.18
CA ALA A 44 -3.36 -0.74 -16.58
C ALA A 44 -1.86 -0.66 -16.87
N ASN A 45 -1.09 0.08 -16.06
CA ASN A 45 0.36 0.21 -16.21
C ASN A 45 1.09 -1.13 -16.06
N ALA A 46 0.56 -2.03 -15.23
CA ALA A 46 1.09 -3.37 -15.06
C ALA A 46 0.61 -4.36 -16.13
N ASN A 47 -0.21 -3.94 -17.10
CA ASN A 47 -0.86 -4.81 -18.11
C ASN A 47 -1.65 -5.97 -17.48
N ILE A 48 -2.35 -5.71 -16.37
CA ILE A 48 -3.21 -6.70 -15.69
C ILE A 48 -4.68 -6.41 -16.05
N PRO A 49 -5.45 -7.37 -16.59
CA PRO A 49 -6.87 -7.21 -16.86
C PRO A 49 -7.64 -6.74 -15.62
N PHE A 50 -8.39 -5.64 -15.76
CA PHE A 50 -9.10 -5.00 -14.65
C PHE A 50 -10.63 -5.19 -14.75
N TYR A 51 -11.25 -5.49 -13.60
CA TYR A 51 -12.69 -5.63 -13.44
C TYR A 51 -13.17 -4.73 -12.30
N GLY A 52 -13.94 -3.69 -12.65
CA GLY A 52 -14.45 -2.72 -11.69
C GLY A 52 -15.75 -3.14 -11.00
N ILE A 53 -15.86 -2.83 -9.71
CA ILE A 53 -17.10 -2.90 -8.94
C ILE A 53 -17.44 -1.53 -8.34
N ASN A 54 -18.74 -1.25 -8.16
CA ASN A 54 -19.19 0.05 -7.69
C ASN A 54 -19.17 0.10 -6.15
N ILE A 55 -18.00 0.33 -5.57
CA ILE A 55 -17.83 0.49 -4.14
C ILE A 55 -16.77 1.56 -3.84
N ARG A 56 -16.98 2.35 -2.79
CA ARG A 56 -16.02 3.35 -2.30
C ARG A 56 -15.92 3.28 -0.79
N ALA A 57 -14.75 3.60 -0.23
CA ALA A 57 -14.54 3.67 1.20
C ALA A 57 -15.56 4.60 1.91
N LEU A 58 -15.93 4.22 3.14
CA LEU A 58 -16.84 4.96 4.02
C LEU A 58 -16.16 6.06 4.85
N ARG A 59 -14.83 6.11 4.88
CA ARG A 59 -14.09 6.95 5.83
C ARG A 59 -14.45 8.42 5.65
N GLY A 60 -14.87 9.07 6.73
CA GLY A 60 -15.26 10.49 6.75
C GLY A 60 -16.67 10.80 6.20
N LYS A 61 -17.52 9.81 5.93
CA LYS A 61 -18.84 10.04 5.33
C LYS A 61 -19.96 10.13 6.38
N GLY A 62 -20.93 11.02 6.11
CA GLY A 62 -22.07 11.31 6.99
C GLY A 62 -22.99 10.11 7.24
N ILE A 63 -23.84 10.22 8.26
CA ILE A 63 -24.74 9.15 8.78
C ILE A 63 -25.55 8.47 7.67
N ILE A 64 -26.07 9.25 6.71
CA ILE A 64 -26.85 8.75 5.56
C ILE A 64 -26.07 7.66 4.79
N ARG A 65 -24.77 7.88 4.56
CA ARG A 65 -23.95 6.94 3.79
C ARG A 65 -23.62 5.67 4.57
N LYS A 66 -23.63 5.73 5.91
CA LYS A 66 -23.50 4.53 6.77
C LYS A 66 -24.75 3.66 6.69
N ILE A 67 -25.94 4.27 6.66
CA ILE A 67 -27.23 3.56 6.53
C ILE A 67 -27.37 2.91 5.15
N LEU A 68 -26.93 3.59 4.09
CA LEU A 68 -26.97 3.03 2.73
C LEU A 68 -25.89 1.97 2.46
N TYR A 69 -24.89 1.84 3.32
CA TYR A 69 -23.74 0.99 3.04
C TYR A 69 -24.07 -0.49 2.91
N PRO A 70 -24.96 -1.11 3.70
CA PRO A 70 -25.39 -2.48 3.48
C PRO A 70 -25.94 -2.71 2.07
N ILE A 71 -26.72 -1.78 1.53
CA ILE A 71 -27.27 -1.87 0.17
C ILE A 71 -26.14 -1.79 -0.87
N ILE A 72 -25.23 -0.83 -0.71
CA ILE A 72 -24.06 -0.67 -1.59
C ILE A 72 -23.18 -1.93 -1.55
N LEU A 73 -22.97 -2.48 -0.35
CA LEU A 73 -22.17 -3.68 -0.15
C LEU A 73 -22.83 -4.90 -0.81
N SER A 74 -24.13 -5.10 -0.63
CA SER A 74 -24.88 -6.19 -1.29
C SER A 74 -24.79 -6.10 -2.80
N ARG A 75 -24.93 -4.89 -3.37
CA ARG A 75 -24.72 -4.68 -4.81
C ARG A 75 -23.30 -5.03 -5.24
N ALA A 76 -22.29 -4.63 -4.47
CA ALA A 76 -20.89 -4.94 -4.75
C ALA A 76 -20.60 -6.45 -4.68
N VAL A 77 -21.25 -7.18 -3.76
CA VAL A 77 -21.19 -8.64 -3.69
C VAL A 77 -21.78 -9.26 -4.97
N ILE A 78 -22.95 -8.81 -5.42
CA ILE A 78 -23.58 -9.31 -6.66
C ILE A 78 -22.67 -9.03 -7.88
N GLN A 79 -22.12 -7.82 -8.00
CA GLN A 79 -21.18 -7.50 -9.07
C GLN A 79 -19.94 -8.39 -9.03
N SER A 80 -19.37 -8.60 -7.85
CA SER A 80 -18.25 -9.52 -7.66
C SER A 80 -18.63 -10.94 -8.08
N LEU A 81 -19.81 -11.44 -7.67
CA LEU A 81 -20.30 -12.76 -8.02
C LEU A 81 -20.39 -12.96 -9.54
N ILE A 82 -20.97 -11.99 -10.26
CA ILE A 82 -21.08 -12.01 -11.73
C ILE A 82 -19.69 -12.06 -12.37
N ILE A 83 -18.76 -11.24 -11.90
CA ILE A 83 -17.38 -11.21 -12.40
C ILE A 83 -16.69 -12.56 -12.15
N LEU A 84 -16.78 -13.09 -10.92
CA LEU A 84 -16.16 -14.36 -10.55
C LEU A 84 -16.75 -15.55 -11.34
N LEU A 85 -18.04 -15.53 -11.67
CA LEU A 85 -18.69 -16.53 -12.53
C LEU A 85 -18.23 -16.46 -13.98
N LYS A 86 -17.98 -15.25 -14.50
CA LYS A 86 -17.48 -15.03 -15.86
C LYS A 86 -16.02 -15.42 -16.01
N ILE A 87 -15.18 -14.96 -15.07
CA ILE A 87 -13.71 -15.12 -15.12
C ILE A 87 -13.25 -16.46 -14.55
N LYS A 88 -14.04 -17.07 -13.67
CA LYS A 88 -13.78 -18.38 -13.05
C LYS A 88 -12.37 -18.51 -12.45
N PRO A 89 -11.90 -17.55 -11.63
CA PRO A 89 -10.56 -17.66 -11.04
C PRO A 89 -10.45 -18.93 -10.16
N ASN A 90 -9.26 -19.52 -10.13
CA ASN A 90 -9.00 -20.68 -9.25
C ASN A 90 -8.92 -20.30 -7.77
N LEU A 91 -8.47 -19.07 -7.48
CA LEU A 91 -8.36 -18.53 -6.12
C LEU A 91 -8.40 -17.00 -6.12
N ILE A 92 -8.71 -16.44 -4.96
CA ILE A 92 -8.68 -15.00 -4.69
C ILE A 92 -7.51 -14.68 -3.75
N PHE A 93 -6.71 -13.69 -4.12
CA PHE A 93 -5.76 -13.04 -3.23
C PHE A 93 -6.25 -11.63 -2.94
N THR A 94 -6.32 -11.24 -1.66
CA THR A 94 -6.73 -9.89 -1.27
C THR A 94 -5.82 -9.32 -0.20
N THR A 95 -5.51 -8.03 -0.31
CA THR A 95 -4.82 -7.27 0.73
C THR A 95 -5.80 -6.60 1.70
N GLY A 96 -7.09 -6.97 1.64
CA GLY A 96 -8.15 -6.44 2.48
C GLY A 96 -8.76 -5.15 1.93
N GLY A 97 -9.02 -4.19 2.82
CA GLY A 97 -9.72 -2.97 2.48
C GLY A 97 -11.21 -3.18 2.17
N TYR A 98 -11.88 -2.10 1.78
CA TYR A 98 -13.33 -2.10 1.56
C TYR A 98 -13.76 -2.91 0.32
N ILE A 99 -12.87 -3.08 -0.67
CA ILE A 99 -13.08 -3.89 -1.88
C ILE A 99 -12.93 -5.38 -1.57
N GLY A 100 -12.01 -5.76 -0.66
CA GLY A 100 -11.76 -7.16 -0.32
C GLY A 100 -12.99 -7.87 0.28
N VAL A 101 -13.84 -7.15 1.01
CA VAL A 101 -15.05 -7.72 1.65
C VAL A 101 -16.04 -8.30 0.62
N PRO A 102 -16.61 -7.52 -0.32
CA PRO A 102 -17.56 -8.07 -1.28
C PRO A 102 -16.94 -9.17 -2.15
N THR A 103 -15.66 -9.06 -2.49
CA THR A 103 -14.95 -10.11 -3.23
C THR A 103 -14.83 -11.40 -2.42
N ALA A 104 -14.42 -11.31 -1.15
CA ALA A 104 -14.29 -12.48 -0.28
C ALA A 104 -15.63 -13.18 -0.04
N VAL A 105 -16.71 -12.41 0.14
CA VAL A 105 -18.06 -12.98 0.27
C VAL A 105 -18.47 -13.70 -1.01
N ALA A 106 -18.31 -13.08 -2.18
CA ALA A 106 -18.64 -13.72 -3.46
C ALA A 106 -17.80 -14.97 -3.72
N ALA A 107 -16.51 -14.93 -3.38
CA ALA A 107 -15.61 -16.06 -3.51
C ALA A 107 -16.00 -17.23 -2.59
N TYR A 108 -16.36 -16.92 -1.34
CA TYR A 108 -16.85 -17.90 -0.38
C TYR A 108 -18.13 -18.59 -0.87
N ILE A 109 -19.09 -17.83 -1.38
CA ILE A 109 -20.33 -18.36 -1.97
C ILE A 109 -20.02 -19.33 -3.14
N LEU A 110 -19.02 -19.02 -3.96
CA LEU A 110 -18.61 -19.84 -5.10
C LEU A 110 -17.59 -20.94 -4.75
N GLY A 111 -17.30 -21.16 -3.47
CA GLY A 111 -16.32 -22.16 -3.02
C GLY A 111 -14.89 -21.89 -3.48
N LYS A 112 -14.54 -20.64 -3.79
CA LYS A 112 -13.18 -20.26 -4.21
C LYS A 112 -12.31 -20.02 -2.99
N PRO A 113 -11.10 -20.60 -2.90
CA PRO A 113 -10.21 -20.36 -1.78
C PRO A 113 -9.73 -18.90 -1.75
N ILE A 114 -9.73 -18.33 -0.55
CA ILE A 114 -9.37 -16.93 -0.30
C ILE A 114 -8.06 -16.89 0.49
N PHE A 115 -7.12 -16.09 0.01
CA PHE A 115 -5.85 -15.79 0.66
C PHE A 115 -5.82 -14.31 1.01
N LEU A 116 -5.63 -14.00 2.29
CA LEU A 116 -5.59 -12.64 2.81
C LEU A 116 -4.15 -12.26 3.14
N GLN A 117 -3.68 -11.10 2.70
CA GLN A 117 -2.50 -10.44 3.23
C GLN A 117 -2.93 -9.26 4.11
N GLU A 118 -2.53 -9.24 5.38
CA GLU A 118 -2.74 -8.11 6.29
C GLU A 118 -1.41 -7.38 6.51
N GLN A 119 -1.39 -6.08 6.19
CA GLN A 119 -0.17 -5.27 6.23
C GLN A 119 0.09 -4.66 7.60
N ASN A 120 -0.96 -4.55 8.40
CA ASN A 120 -0.92 -3.90 9.70
C ASN A 120 -0.57 -4.91 10.81
N THR A 121 -0.21 -4.39 11.98
CA THR A 121 0.02 -5.18 13.20
C THR A 121 -1.26 -5.77 13.80
N ALA A 122 -2.43 -5.22 13.42
CA ALA A 122 -3.73 -5.69 13.85
C ALA A 122 -4.74 -5.62 12.68
N PHE A 123 -5.67 -6.56 12.66
CA PHE A 123 -6.72 -6.58 11.64
C PHE A 123 -7.62 -5.34 11.74
N GLY A 124 -7.76 -4.64 10.62
CA GLY A 124 -8.86 -3.69 10.42
C GLY A 124 -10.21 -4.40 10.37
N TRP A 125 -11.31 -3.65 10.43
CA TRP A 125 -12.67 -4.22 10.40
C TRP A 125 -12.92 -5.15 9.19
N ALA A 126 -12.52 -4.71 8.00
CA ALA A 126 -12.62 -5.52 6.78
C ALA A 126 -11.74 -6.77 6.85
N GLY A 127 -10.49 -6.63 7.31
CA GLY A 127 -9.57 -7.75 7.50
C GLY A 127 -10.12 -8.80 8.45
N LYS A 128 -10.73 -8.40 9.57
CA LYS A 128 -11.40 -9.30 10.52
C LYS A 128 -12.49 -10.13 9.85
N LEU A 129 -13.37 -9.50 9.08
CA LEU A 129 -14.44 -10.22 8.40
C LEU A 129 -13.91 -11.18 7.32
N ILE A 130 -12.94 -10.74 6.53
CA ILE A 130 -12.31 -11.58 5.50
C ILE A 130 -11.55 -12.75 6.14
N SER A 131 -10.93 -12.55 7.30
CA SER A 131 -10.16 -13.59 8.01
C SER A 131 -10.99 -14.82 8.36
N LEU A 132 -12.29 -14.63 8.64
CA LEU A 132 -13.23 -15.72 8.91
C LEU A 132 -13.44 -16.60 7.68
N LEU A 133 -13.43 -16.01 6.49
CA LEU A 133 -13.65 -16.68 5.21
C LEU A 133 -12.34 -17.19 4.58
N ALA A 134 -11.20 -16.68 5.02
CA ALA A 134 -9.91 -17.00 4.45
C ALA A 134 -9.49 -18.45 4.72
N LYS A 135 -8.85 -19.06 3.71
CA LYS A 135 -8.17 -20.36 3.82
C LYS A 135 -6.80 -20.20 4.48
N ARG A 136 -6.08 -19.14 4.13
CA ARG A 136 -4.78 -18.75 4.68
C ARG A 136 -4.69 -17.24 4.81
N ILE A 137 -3.95 -16.80 5.81
CA ILE A 137 -3.75 -15.39 6.15
C ILE A 137 -2.25 -15.17 6.31
N TYR A 138 -1.72 -14.23 5.55
CA TYR A 138 -0.32 -13.82 5.56
C TYR A 138 -0.21 -12.48 6.29
N MET A 139 0.59 -12.45 7.34
CA MET A 139 0.76 -11.27 8.19
C MET A 139 2.09 -10.59 7.90
N GLY A 140 2.04 -9.26 7.76
CA GLY A 140 3.21 -8.40 7.66
C GLY A 140 4.05 -8.36 8.93
N PHE A 141 3.40 -8.49 10.08
CA PHE A 141 4.01 -8.41 11.41
C PHE A 141 3.41 -9.47 12.34
N ASN A 142 4.08 -9.74 13.45
CA ASN A 142 3.48 -10.51 14.53
C ASN A 142 2.20 -9.80 15.00
N ASN A 143 1.08 -10.52 15.00
CA ASN A 143 -0.22 -9.97 15.38
C ASN A 143 -0.17 -9.56 16.86
N THR A 144 -0.43 -8.28 17.15
CA THR A 144 -0.41 -7.76 18.54
C THR A 144 -1.65 -8.17 19.33
N ASN A 145 -2.71 -8.62 18.65
CA ASN A 145 -3.91 -9.16 19.29
C ASN A 145 -3.81 -10.70 19.31
N GLU A 146 -3.32 -11.24 20.42
CA GLU A 146 -3.12 -12.68 20.65
C GLU A 146 -4.40 -13.54 20.52
N THR A 147 -5.58 -12.91 20.40
CA THR A 147 -6.88 -13.58 20.30
C THR A 147 -7.12 -14.32 18.97
N HIS A 148 -6.24 -14.14 17.98
CA HIS A 148 -6.33 -14.83 16.69
C HIS A 148 -5.13 -15.75 16.45
N LYS A 149 -4.76 -16.60 17.41
CA LYS A 149 -3.88 -17.74 17.12
C LYS A 149 -4.69 -18.80 16.36
N SER A 150 -4.53 -18.82 15.04
CA SER A 150 -5.17 -19.78 14.15
C SER A 150 -4.11 -20.37 13.23
N ASP A 151 -4.19 -21.68 12.97
CA ASP A 151 -3.31 -22.40 12.01
C ASP A 151 -3.41 -21.87 10.57
N LYS A 152 -4.37 -20.97 10.32
CA LYS A 152 -4.50 -20.26 9.05
C LYS A 152 -3.48 -19.13 8.90
N ILE A 153 -2.89 -18.64 9.99
CA ILE A 153 -2.01 -17.47 10.01
C ILE A 153 -0.55 -17.87 9.84
N LEU A 154 0.12 -17.22 8.90
CA LEU A 154 1.56 -17.28 8.69
C LEU A 154 2.13 -15.86 8.72
N VAL A 155 3.17 -15.63 9.53
CA VAL A 155 3.91 -14.37 9.52
C VAL A 155 5.05 -14.48 8.52
N CYS A 156 4.97 -13.71 7.43
CA CYS A 156 5.94 -13.78 6.33
C CYS A 156 6.48 -12.41 5.91
N GLY A 157 6.11 -11.34 6.64
CA GLY A 157 6.48 -9.98 6.25
C GLY A 157 5.54 -9.39 5.20
N ASN A 158 5.77 -8.11 4.89
CA ASN A 158 5.01 -7.40 3.88
C ASN A 158 5.69 -7.54 2.51
N PRO A 159 4.95 -7.98 1.47
CA PRO A 159 5.44 -7.92 0.11
C PRO A 159 5.84 -6.48 -0.24
N SER A 160 7.09 -6.28 -0.61
CA SER A 160 7.63 -4.98 -0.94
C SER A 160 8.46 -5.08 -2.22
N PRO A 161 8.27 -4.17 -3.19
CA PRO A 161 9.11 -4.16 -4.38
C PRO A 161 10.49 -3.59 -4.08
N ILE A 162 10.72 -3.03 -2.88
CA ILE A 162 11.92 -2.23 -2.55
C ILE A 162 13.20 -3.02 -2.76
N GLU A 163 13.24 -4.30 -2.40
CA GLU A 163 14.44 -5.11 -2.55
C GLU A 163 14.77 -5.31 -4.04
N ASN A 164 13.76 -5.57 -4.87
CA ASN A 164 13.95 -5.69 -6.32
C ASN A 164 14.35 -4.35 -6.95
N ILE A 165 13.76 -3.25 -6.48
CA ILE A 165 14.10 -1.89 -6.92
C ILE A 165 15.56 -1.57 -6.59
N LEU A 166 16.01 -1.84 -5.36
CA LEU A 166 17.38 -1.61 -4.93
C LEU A 166 18.37 -2.51 -5.69
N LYS A 167 18.03 -3.79 -5.91
CA LYS A 167 18.82 -4.71 -6.73
C LYS A 167 18.97 -4.22 -8.16
N ALA A 168 17.86 -3.80 -8.79
CA ALA A 168 17.88 -3.30 -10.17
C ALA A 168 18.70 -2.01 -10.32
N ALA A 169 18.72 -1.17 -9.28
CA ALA A 169 19.53 0.05 -9.24
C ALA A 169 21.01 -0.18 -8.87
N ASN A 170 21.43 -1.42 -8.63
CA ASN A 170 22.74 -1.75 -8.04
C ASN A 170 23.00 -1.00 -6.72
N SER A 171 21.94 -0.64 -5.98
CA SER A 171 22.07 0.04 -4.69
C SER A 171 22.57 -0.93 -3.63
N PRO A 172 23.46 -0.50 -2.71
CA PRO A 172 23.97 -1.36 -1.65
C PRO A 172 22.83 -1.86 -0.76
N LEU A 173 22.63 -3.17 -0.71
CA LEU A 173 21.63 -3.79 0.17
C LEU A 173 22.15 -3.93 1.61
N LYS A 174 23.48 -4.03 1.76
CA LYS A 174 24.11 -4.19 3.07
C LYS A 174 24.48 -2.84 3.65
N VAL A 175 24.14 -2.67 4.93
CA VAL A 175 24.48 -1.48 5.72
C VAL A 175 25.98 -1.20 5.67
N GLN A 176 26.83 -2.22 5.78
CA GLN A 176 28.29 -2.03 5.76
C GLN A 176 28.80 -1.46 4.43
N GLU A 177 28.17 -1.84 3.32
CA GLU A 177 28.53 -1.33 1.99
C GLU A 177 28.00 0.09 1.80
N ARG A 178 26.75 0.36 2.20
CA ARG A 178 26.13 1.69 2.13
C ARG A 178 26.90 2.74 2.93
N TYR A 179 27.47 2.36 4.06
CA TYR A 179 28.13 3.29 5.00
C TYR A 179 29.66 3.25 4.97
N ARG A 180 30.29 2.41 4.14
CA ARG A 180 31.75 2.16 4.15
C ARG A 180 32.57 3.45 4.13
N ASP A 181 32.25 4.36 3.22
CA ASP A 181 33.01 5.59 2.98
C ASP A 181 32.23 6.84 3.41
N ARG A 182 31.18 6.68 4.22
CA ARG A 182 30.31 7.80 4.59
C ARG A 182 31.01 8.75 5.56
N GLN A 183 31.14 10.00 5.15
CA GLN A 183 31.65 11.13 5.93
C GLN A 183 30.64 12.29 5.90
N GLY A 184 30.79 13.24 6.82
CA GLY A 184 29.99 14.47 6.83
C GLY A 184 28.60 14.34 7.47
N PRO A 185 27.68 15.26 7.13
CA PRO A 185 26.38 15.40 7.80
C PRO A 185 25.47 14.16 7.77
N ILE A 186 24.54 14.09 8.72
CA ILE A 186 23.54 13.05 8.76
C ILE A 186 22.53 13.26 7.62
N ARG A 187 22.34 12.25 6.75
CA ARG A 187 21.34 12.29 5.67
C ARG A 187 19.98 11.92 6.24
N ILE A 188 19.02 12.83 6.15
CA ILE A 188 17.64 12.62 6.58
C ILE A 188 16.76 12.58 5.33
N PHE A 189 16.03 11.49 5.19
CA PHE A 189 15.01 11.35 4.16
C PHE A 189 13.62 11.47 4.79
N VAL A 190 12.86 12.50 4.38
CA VAL A 190 11.52 12.80 4.90
C VAL A 190 10.48 12.40 3.86
N VAL A 191 9.62 11.45 4.20
CA VAL A 191 8.62 10.88 3.28
C VAL A 191 7.21 11.22 3.74
N GLY A 192 6.52 12.09 2.99
CA GLY A 192 5.13 12.44 3.24
C GLY A 192 4.09 11.58 2.50
N GLY A 193 4.52 10.72 1.58
CA GLY A 193 3.64 10.00 0.65
C GLY A 193 3.11 10.92 -0.46
N SER A 194 2.40 10.39 -1.47
CA SER A 194 2.03 11.16 -2.69
C SER A 194 1.26 12.46 -2.42
N GLN A 195 0.43 12.49 -1.39
CA GLN A 195 -0.32 13.69 -0.98
C GLN A 195 0.47 14.62 -0.05
N GLY A 196 1.63 14.17 0.45
CA GLY A 196 2.44 14.87 1.43
C GLY A 196 1.85 14.85 2.84
N ALA A 197 2.71 14.90 3.84
CA ALA A 197 2.32 15.01 5.25
C ALA A 197 2.54 16.45 5.71
N VAL A 198 1.46 17.26 5.74
CA VAL A 198 1.55 18.69 6.09
C VAL A 198 2.25 18.92 7.44
N ILE A 199 2.01 18.03 8.40
CA ILE A 199 2.69 18.07 9.70
C ILE A 199 4.21 17.92 9.57
N PHE A 200 4.72 17.06 8.67
CA PHE A 200 6.15 16.93 8.43
C PHE A 200 6.70 18.17 7.72
N ASN A 201 5.98 18.69 6.73
CA ASN A 201 6.38 19.91 6.02
C ASN A 201 6.58 21.10 6.96
N GLN A 202 5.84 21.15 8.09
CA GLN A 202 5.93 22.22 9.08
C GLN A 202 6.94 21.94 10.19
N VAL A 203 6.85 20.77 10.82
CA VAL A 203 7.61 20.44 12.04
C VAL A 203 9.08 20.12 11.75
N VAL A 204 9.37 19.49 10.61
CA VAL A 204 10.75 19.07 10.31
C VAL A 204 11.68 20.27 10.10
N PRO A 205 11.36 21.28 9.27
CA PRO A 205 12.19 22.48 9.16
C PRO A 205 12.46 23.15 10.51
N GLU A 206 11.43 23.35 11.33
CA GLU A 206 11.55 23.98 12.64
C GLU A 206 12.44 23.18 13.60
N THR A 207 12.28 21.85 13.61
CA THR A 207 13.04 20.97 14.51
C THR A 207 14.52 20.95 14.13
N LEU A 208 14.83 20.87 12.84
CA LEU A 208 16.20 20.77 12.34
C LEU A 208 16.94 22.11 12.39
N ALA A 209 16.22 23.24 12.52
CA ALA A 209 16.81 24.57 12.69
C ALA A 209 17.74 24.68 13.91
N LYS A 210 17.58 23.79 14.91
CA LYS A 210 18.42 23.74 16.10
C LYS A 210 19.84 23.23 15.81
N MET A 211 20.06 22.56 14.68
CA MET A 211 21.32 21.93 14.28
C MET A 211 21.48 21.99 12.74
N PRO A 212 21.56 23.19 12.14
CA PRO A 212 21.41 23.36 10.69
C PRO A 212 22.52 22.70 9.86
N ASP A 213 23.75 22.61 10.38
CA ASP A 213 24.89 22.03 9.68
C ASP A 213 25.05 20.53 9.90
N ALA A 214 24.28 19.96 10.82
CA ALA A 214 24.38 18.53 11.16
C ALA A 214 23.72 17.62 10.13
N PHE A 215 22.92 18.16 9.20
CA PHE A 215 22.06 17.38 8.33
C PHE A 215 22.14 17.74 6.84
N THR A 216 21.94 16.72 6.00
CA THR A 216 21.59 16.85 4.59
C THR A 216 20.20 16.27 4.41
N ILE A 217 19.26 17.02 3.85
CA ILE A 217 17.85 16.65 3.89
C ILE A 217 17.32 16.45 2.47
N TRP A 218 16.57 15.37 2.26
CA TRP A 218 15.68 15.23 1.10
C TRP A 218 14.25 15.09 1.60
N HIS A 219 13.37 16.02 1.23
CA HIS A 219 11.99 16.08 1.71
C HIS A 219 11.00 15.92 0.57
N GLN A 220 10.17 14.88 0.65
CA GLN A 220 9.03 14.65 -0.24
C GLN A 220 7.77 15.35 0.31
N ALA A 221 7.51 16.57 -0.16
CA ALA A 221 6.52 17.49 0.40
C ALA A 221 5.06 17.19 -0.01
N GLY A 222 4.87 16.45 -1.12
CA GLY A 222 3.56 16.21 -1.75
C GLY A 222 3.21 17.22 -2.83
N VAL A 223 2.26 16.84 -3.70
CA VAL A 223 1.77 17.65 -4.83
C VAL A 223 1.27 19.03 -4.36
N GLY A 224 1.76 20.09 -5.01
CA GLY A 224 1.41 21.49 -4.75
C GLY A 224 1.97 22.07 -3.45
N LYS A 225 2.97 21.42 -2.84
CA LYS A 225 3.51 21.81 -1.52
C LYS A 225 5.01 22.08 -1.52
N LYS A 226 5.70 21.92 -2.65
CA LYS A 226 7.15 22.07 -2.73
C LYS A 226 7.58 23.49 -2.37
N GLU A 227 6.96 24.51 -2.96
CA GLU A 227 7.34 25.91 -2.77
C GLU A 227 7.16 26.32 -1.31
N ALA A 228 5.99 26.03 -0.72
CA ALA A 228 5.69 26.35 0.66
C ALA A 228 6.65 25.66 1.65
N THR A 229 7.02 24.40 1.37
CA THR A 229 7.95 23.65 2.23
C THR A 229 9.38 24.16 2.08
N THR A 230 9.79 24.53 0.87
CA THR A 230 11.10 25.13 0.60
C THR A 230 11.26 26.46 1.34
N ALA A 231 10.25 27.32 1.28
CA ALA A 231 10.23 28.60 2.00
C ALA A 231 10.38 28.44 3.53
N LEU A 232 9.86 27.35 4.10
CA LEU A 232 10.05 27.06 5.53
C LEU A 232 11.50 26.70 5.85
N TYR A 233 12.17 25.89 5.02
CA TYR A 233 13.59 25.60 5.20
C TYR A 233 14.47 26.85 5.06
N GLU A 234 14.18 27.70 4.08
CA GLU A 234 14.86 28.99 3.88
C GLU A 234 14.66 29.92 5.08
N LYS A 235 13.43 30.02 5.60
CA LYS A 235 13.11 30.81 6.81
C LYS A 235 13.96 30.38 8.01
N TYR A 236 14.27 29.09 8.14
CA TYR A 236 15.10 28.55 9.22
C TYR A 236 16.59 28.48 8.88
N ALA A 237 17.02 29.10 7.77
CA ALA A 237 18.41 29.15 7.30
C ALA A 237 19.05 27.76 7.07
N ILE A 238 18.24 26.75 6.73
CA ILE A 238 18.73 25.40 6.42
C ILE A 238 19.00 25.33 4.91
N GLN A 239 20.29 25.28 4.54
CA GLN A 239 20.70 25.34 3.12
C GLN A 239 20.86 23.96 2.47
N ASN A 240 21.22 22.93 3.24
CA ASN A 240 21.50 21.60 2.70
C ASN A 240 20.22 20.75 2.59
N VAL A 241 19.28 21.21 1.76
CA VAL A 241 17.98 20.58 1.57
C VAL A 241 17.58 20.49 0.10
N LYS A 242 17.03 19.33 -0.28
CA LYS A 242 16.32 19.11 -1.53
C LYS A 242 14.85 18.87 -1.21
N VAL A 243 13.94 19.66 -1.79
CA VAL A 243 12.49 19.47 -1.66
C VAL A 243 11.91 19.06 -3.01
N ASP A 244 11.19 17.94 -3.04
CA ASP A 244 10.45 17.47 -4.20
C ASP A 244 8.99 17.22 -3.83
N GLU A 245 8.08 17.38 -4.80
CA GLU A 245 6.67 17.04 -4.58
C GLU A 245 6.48 15.52 -4.48
N PHE A 246 7.12 14.81 -5.39
CA PHE A 246 7.10 13.36 -5.52
C PHE A 246 8.50 12.85 -5.85
N ILE A 247 8.77 11.60 -5.50
CA ILE A 247 10.05 10.95 -5.74
C ILE A 247 9.79 9.74 -6.62
N ASP A 248 10.28 9.82 -7.85
CA ASP A 248 10.07 8.79 -8.86
C ASP A 248 10.94 7.55 -8.60
N SER A 249 12.19 7.74 -8.17
CA SER A 249 13.10 6.66 -7.81
C SER A 249 13.25 6.55 -6.29
N VAL A 250 12.55 5.58 -5.71
CA VAL A 250 12.78 5.21 -4.31
C VAL A 250 14.18 4.64 -4.11
N ALA A 251 14.80 4.05 -5.15
CA ALA A 251 16.17 3.54 -5.07
C ALA A 251 17.19 4.64 -4.77
N ASP A 252 17.03 5.81 -5.38
CA ASP A 252 17.96 6.94 -5.23
C ASP A 252 17.89 7.52 -3.81
N ALA A 253 16.72 7.41 -3.19
CA ALA A 253 16.49 7.91 -1.83
C ALA A 253 16.95 6.94 -0.73
N TYR A 254 17.16 5.65 -1.04
CA TYR A 254 17.48 4.57 -0.09
C TYR A 254 18.93 4.08 -0.20
#